data_AF-A0A255SXG8-F1
#
_entry.id   AF-A0A255SXG8-F1
#
_cell.length_a   1.000
_cell.length_b   1.000
_cell.length_c   1.000
_cell.angle_alpha   90.00
_cell.angle_beta   90.00
_cell.angle_gamma   90.00
#
_symmetry.space_group_name_H-M   'P 1'
#
loop_
_entity.id
_entity.type
_entity.pdbx_description
1 polymer ?
#
loop_
_entity_poly.entity_id
_entity_poly.type
_entity_poly.pdbx_seq_one_letter_code
_entity_poly.pdbx_strand_id
1 'polypeptide(L)'
;MKITIRRKIKSHDRTIGELAIDGKVMADTLELRSIDWSKEKKVAGKTAIPCGSYVLSMRWSNKFKRKMPFLENVPHFTGIMIHPGNSLEDTRGC
;
A
#
# COMPACT_ATOMS: atom_id res chain seq x y z
N MET A 1 -7.28 5.75 -16.06
CA MET A 1 -7.10 6.19 -14.66
C MET A 1 -5.79 5.66 -14.15
N LYS A 2 -4.92 6.54 -13.64
CA LYS A 2 -3.64 6.21 -13.00
C LYS A 2 -3.67 6.71 -11.56
N ILE A 3 -3.44 5.82 -10.61
CA ILE A 3 -3.26 6.17 -9.20
C ILE A 3 -1.75 6.23 -8.93
N THR A 4 -1.30 7.33 -8.34
CA THR A 4 0.11 7.53 -7.97
C THR A 4 0.20 7.72 -6.47
N ILE A 5 1.05 6.92 -5.81
CA ILE A 5 1.38 7.08 -4.39
C ILE A 5 2.80 7.65 -4.30
N ARG A 6 2.95 8.82 -3.69
CA ARG A 6 4.25 9.43 -3.43
C ARG A 6 4.57 9.37 -1.94
N ARG A 7 5.49 8.50 -1.55
CA ARG A 7 6.02 8.41 -0.18
C ARG A 7 6.78 9.70 0.17
N LYS A 8 6.35 10.41 1.20
CA LYS A 8 6.91 11.70 1.64
C LYS A 8 7.78 11.56 2.89
N ILE A 9 7.26 10.88 3.91
CA ILE A 9 7.91 10.76 5.21
C ILE A 9 8.10 9.28 5.51
N LYS A 10 9.35 8.83 5.59
CA LYS A 10 9.71 7.46 5.97
C LYS A 10 10.22 7.47 7.42
N SER A 11 9.44 6.89 8.32
CA SER A 11 9.78 6.77 9.74
C SER A 11 10.17 5.33 10.08
N HIS A 12 10.53 5.08 11.33
CA HIS A 12 10.94 3.75 11.78
C HIS A 12 9.86 2.67 11.63
N ASP A 13 8.59 2.99 11.87
CA ASP A 13 7.47 2.03 11.87
C ASP A 13 6.49 2.20 10.70
N ARG A 14 6.54 3.34 10.01
CA ARG A 14 5.54 3.75 9.02
C ARG A 14 6.11 4.58 7.88
N THR A 15 5.33 4.68 6.81
CA THR A 15 5.56 5.62 5.72
C THR A 15 4.30 6.44 5.47
N ILE A 16 4.41 7.76 5.52
CA ILE A 16 3.34 8.68 5.10
C ILE A 16 3.60 9.08 3.65
N GLY A 17 2.56 9.04 2.83
CA GLY A 17 2.62 9.46 1.44
C GLY A 17 1.38 10.21 1.00
N GLU A 18 1.31 10.50 -0.29
CA GLU A 18 0.19 11.20 -0.93
C GLU A 18 -0.36 10.36 -2.07
N LEU A 19 -1.68 10.21 -2.11
CA LEU A 19 -2.41 9.58 -3.20
C LEU A 19 -2.92 10.64 -4.16
N ALA A 20 -2.57 10.51 -5.43
CA ALA A 20 -3.10 11.29 -6.52
C ALA A 20 -3.78 10.40 -7.57
N ILE A 21 -4.91 10.86 -8.11
CA ILE A 21 -5.60 10.22 -9.23
C ILE A 21 -5.45 11.14 -10.44
N ASP A 22 -4.85 10.61 -11.51
CA ASP A 22 -4.59 11.35 -12.76
C ASP A 22 -3.91 12.71 -12.50
N GLY A 23 -3.00 12.75 -11.52
CA GLY A 23 -2.20 13.93 -11.15
C GLY A 23 -2.85 14.85 -10.10
N LYS A 24 -4.12 14.67 -9.77
CA LYS A 24 -4.80 15.45 -8.74
C LYS A 24 -4.67 14.76 -7.38
N VAL A 25 -4.14 15.48 -6.39
CA VAL A 25 -4.04 14.99 -5.00
C VAL A 25 -5.42 14.81 -4.40
N MET A 26 -5.65 13.64 -3.80
CA MET A 26 -6.95 13.26 -3.25
C MET A 26 -6.90 13.01 -1.74
N ALA A 27 -5.81 12.45 -1.23
CA ALA A 27 -5.67 12.06 0.17
C ALA A 27 -4.21 11.81 0.56
N ASP A 28 -3.96 11.76 1.87
CA ASP A 28 -2.75 11.17 2.42
C ASP A 28 -2.86 9.64 2.50
N THR A 29 -1.71 8.97 2.58
CA THR A 29 -1.60 7.51 2.70
C THR A 29 -0.73 7.15 3.91
N LEU A 30 -1.09 6.03 4.54
CA LEU A 30 -0.33 5.43 5.62
C LEU A 30 0.04 4.01 5.20
N GLU A 31 1.32 3.77 4.97
CA GLU A 31 1.88 2.45 4.71
C GLU A 31 2.77 2.04 5.89
N LEU A 32 3.14 0.77 5.96
CA LEU A 32 4.18 0.29 6.88
C LEU A 32 5.56 0.88 6.56
N ARG A 33 6.57 0.52 7.35
CA ARG A 33 7.96 0.93 7.12
C ARG A 33 8.43 0.52 5.71
N SER A 34 8.85 1.50 4.93
CA SER A 34 9.58 1.26 3.68
C SER A 34 11.01 0.81 3.98
N ILE A 35 11.48 -0.24 3.31
CA ILE A 35 12.83 -0.78 3.47
C ILE A 35 13.65 -0.62 2.18
N ASP A 36 14.98 -0.72 2.29
CA ASP A 36 15.85 -0.92 1.14
C ASP A 36 15.79 -2.38 0.71
N TRP A 37 15.02 -2.68 -0.34
CA TRP A 37 14.82 -4.04 -0.85
C TRP A 37 16.11 -4.73 -1.36
N SER A 38 17.21 -3.99 -1.54
CA SER A 38 18.51 -4.57 -1.90
C SER A 38 19.32 -5.05 -0.70
N LYS A 39 19.00 -4.58 0.52
CA LYS A 39 19.76 -4.84 1.75
C LYS A 39 18.94 -5.52 2.84
N GLU A 40 17.65 -5.24 2.87
CA GLU A 40 16.71 -5.67 3.92
C GLU A 40 15.73 -6.71 3.37
N LYS A 41 15.19 -7.54 4.26
CA LYS A 41 14.17 -8.55 3.93
C LYS A 41 12.82 -8.15 4.49
N LYS A 42 11.76 -8.63 3.84
CA LYS A 42 10.38 -8.45 4.31
C LYS A 42 10.20 -8.98 5.73
N VAL A 43 9.59 -8.16 6.59
CA VAL A 43 9.06 -8.56 7.89
C VAL A 43 7.53 -8.52 7.81
N ALA A 44 6.88 -9.66 8.06
CA ALA A 44 5.43 -9.77 7.98
C ALA A 44 4.75 -8.76 8.92
N GLY A 45 3.78 -8.01 8.38
CA GLY A 45 3.05 -6.99 9.14
C GLY A 45 3.87 -5.76 9.52
N LYS A 46 5.14 -5.62 9.09
CA LYS A 46 6.00 -4.46 9.38
C LYS A 46 6.68 -3.84 8.16
N THR A 47 6.50 -4.40 6.97
CA THR A 47 7.16 -3.93 5.74
C THR A 47 6.14 -3.51 4.69
N ALA A 48 6.30 -2.31 4.15
CA ALA A 48 5.53 -1.83 3.00
C ALA A 48 6.00 -2.48 1.70
N ILE A 49 5.11 -2.56 0.71
CA ILE A 49 5.41 -3.17 -0.59
C ILE A 49 6.55 -2.44 -1.33
N PRO A 50 7.23 -3.09 -2.30
CA PRO A 50 8.24 -2.43 -3.11
C PRO A 50 7.67 -1.26 -3.91
N CYS A 51 8.49 -0.25 -4.18
CA CYS A 51 8.12 0.78 -5.15
C CYS A 51 8.02 0.15 -6.54
N GLY A 52 6.98 0.52 -7.29
CA GLY A 52 6.75 -0.05 -8.62
C GLY A 52 5.42 0.39 -9.22
N SER A 53 5.13 -0.11 -10.41
CA SER A 53 3.82 0.02 -11.04
C SER A 53 3.11 -1.33 -10.97
N TYR A 54 1.88 -1.32 -10.46
CA TYR A 54 1.09 -2.52 -10.24
C TYR A 54 -0.25 -2.38 -10.97
N VAL A 55 -0.77 -3.50 -11.46
CA VAL A 55 -2.13 -3.55 -12.01
C VAL A 55 -3.12 -3.50 -10.86
N LEU A 56 -4.13 -2.64 -10.99
CA LEU A 56 -5.23 -2.53 -10.03
C LEU A 56 -6.45 -3.26 -10.57
N SER A 57 -6.99 -4.21 -9.81
CA SER A 57 -8.20 -4.97 -10.16
C SER A 57 -9.27 -4.80 -9.07
N MET A 58 -10.55 -4.81 -9.45
CA MET A 58 -11.65 -4.79 -8.47
C MET A 58 -12.10 -6.21 -8.17
N ARG A 59 -11.82 -6.71 -6.96
CA ARG A 59 -12.14 -8.08 -6.53
C ARG A 59 -12.94 -8.11 -5.24
N TRP A 60 -13.72 -9.16 -5.04
CA TRP A 60 -14.48 -9.35 -3.80
C TRP A 60 -13.53 -9.55 -2.61
N SER A 61 -13.68 -8.74 -1.56
CA SER A 61 -12.94 -8.89 -0.32
C SER A 61 -13.78 -9.63 0.72
N ASN A 62 -13.27 -10.75 1.22
CA ASN A 62 -13.92 -11.49 2.31
C ASN A 62 -13.91 -10.73 3.64
N LYS A 63 -12.97 -9.80 3.84
CA LYS A 63 -12.88 -8.92 5.03
C LYS A 63 -13.94 -7.82 4.99
N PHE A 64 -14.04 -7.11 3.86
CA PHE A 64 -14.93 -5.96 3.72
C PHE A 64 -16.31 -6.30 3.13
N LYS A 65 -16.53 -7.55 2.68
CA LYS A 65 -17.78 -8.04 2.09
C LYS A 65 -18.30 -7.19 0.91
N ARG A 66 -17.36 -6.68 0.10
CA ARG A 66 -17.65 -5.88 -1.11
C ARG A 66 -16.47 -5.94 -2.08
N LYS A 67 -16.66 -5.44 -3.31
CA LYS A 67 -15.56 -5.25 -4.27
C LYS A 67 -14.61 -4.16 -3.76
N MET A 68 -13.33 -4.49 -3.67
CA MET A 68 -12.25 -3.61 -3.23
C MET A 68 -11.15 -3.56 -4.30
N PRO A 69 -10.35 -2.49 -4.34
CA PRO A 69 -9.23 -2.38 -5.28
C PRO A 69 -8.01 -3.16 -4.76
N PHE A 70 -7.60 -4.19 -5.50
CA PHE A 70 -6.44 -5.04 -5.22
C PHE A 70 -5.29 -4.74 -6.16
N LEU A 71 -4.06 -4.77 -5.64
CA LEU A 71 -2.84 -4.74 -6.43
C LEU A 71 -2.45 -6.16 -6.81
N GLU A 72 -2.26 -6.41 -8.10
CA GLU A 72 -1.89 -7.72 -8.63
C GLU A 72 -0.36 -7.87 -8.74
N ASN A 73 0.12 -9.12 -8.56
CA ASN A 73 1.52 -9.51 -8.74
C ASN A 73 2.55 -8.69 -7.94
N VAL A 74 2.19 -8.26 -6.72
CA VAL A 74 3.10 -7.52 -5.84
C VAL A 74 4.21 -8.45 -5.30
N PRO A 75 5.50 -8.22 -5.58
CA PRO A 75 6.58 -9.11 -5.16
C PRO A 75 6.61 -9.32 -3.65
N HIS A 76 6.67 -10.58 -3.21
CA HIS A 76 6.69 -11.00 -1.80
C HIS A 76 5.38 -10.80 -1.02
N PHE A 77 4.30 -10.28 -1.62
CA PHE A 77 3.02 -10.04 -0.96
C PHE A 77 1.86 -10.72 -1.68
N THR A 78 0.76 -10.91 -0.95
CA THR A 78 -0.50 -11.46 -1.47
C THR A 78 -1.65 -10.65 -0.89
N GLY A 79 -2.66 -10.36 -1.72
CA GLY A 79 -3.89 -9.72 -1.25
C GLY A 79 -3.75 -8.26 -0.83
N ILE A 80 -2.81 -7.52 -1.42
CA ILE A 80 -2.61 -6.09 -1.16
C ILE A 80 -3.78 -5.30 -1.73
N MET A 81 -4.30 -4.35 -0.95
CA MET A 81 -5.47 -3.54 -1.31
C MET A 81 -5.23 -2.07 -0.98
N ILE A 82 -5.85 -1.18 -1.75
CA ILE A 82 -6.04 0.21 -1.31
C ILE A 82 -7.35 0.25 -0.51
N HIS A 83 -7.28 0.55 0.79
CA HIS A 83 -8.46 0.59 1.64
C HIS A 83 -8.37 1.71 2.68
N PRO A 84 -9.52 2.18 3.20
CA PRO A 84 -9.52 3.10 4.33
C PRO A 84 -8.98 2.39 5.58
N GLY A 85 -8.15 3.10 6.35
CA GLY A 85 -7.60 2.64 7.63
C GLY A 85 -7.20 3.85 8.47
N ASN A 86 -7.25 3.71 9.79
CA ASN A 86 -6.96 4.80 10.73
C ASN A 86 -5.68 4.56 11.54
N SER A 87 -5.21 3.30 11.61
CA SER A 87 -4.03 2.90 12.36
C SER A 87 -3.10 2.00 11.54
N LEU A 88 -1.84 1.86 12.00
CA LEU A 88 -0.89 0.91 11.39
C LEU A 88 -1.39 -0.54 11.47
N GLU A 89 -2.09 -0.88 12.55
CA GLU A 89 -2.66 -2.22 12.75
C GLU A 89 -3.76 -2.56 11.74
N ASP A 90 -4.43 -1.54 11.18
CA ASP A 90 -5.42 -1.71 10.13
C ASP A 90 -4.80 -2.10 8.79
N THR A 91 -3.56 -1.63 8.54
CA THR A 91 -2.85 -1.84 7.27
C THR A 91 -2.42 -3.30 7.13
N ARG A 92 -1.79 -3.88 8.16
CA ARG A 92 -1.12 -5.21 8.12
C ARG A 92 -0.24 -5.43 6.87
N GLY A 93 0.21 -4.34 6.23
CA GLY A 93 0.99 -4.36 5.00
C GLY A 93 0.22 -4.22 3.69
N CYS A 94 -1.08 -3.92 3.74
CA CYS A 94 -1.82 -3.30 2.65
C CYS A 94 -1.42 -1.83 2.47
#